data_AF-A0A2V9X194-F1
#
_entry.id   AF-A0A2V9X194-F1
#
_cell.length_a   1.000
_cell.length_b   1.000
_cell.length_c   1.000
_cell.angle_alpha   90.00
_cell.angle_beta   90.00
_cell.angle_gamma   90.00
#
_symmetry.space_group_name_H-M   'P 1'
#
loop_
_entity.id
_entity.type
_entity.pdbx_description
1 polymer ?
#
loop_
_entity_poly.entity_id
_entity_poly.type
_entity_poly.pdbx_seq_one_letter_code
_entity_poly.pdbx_strand_id
1 'polypeptide(L)' 'MMKRIHKVAVLGAGTMGARIAAHFANAGVPSYLLDIVPQDAEGSARNKVAAAGLEAALKSKPAAFF' A
#
# COMPACT_ATOMS: atom_id res chain seq x y z
N MET A 1 24.79 15.35 5.81
CA MET A 1 23.46 15.95 5.52
C MET A 1 22.43 14.82 5.48
N MET A 2 21.33 14.93 6.23
CA MET A 2 20.29 13.90 6.26
C MET A 2 19.34 14.10 5.08
N LYS A 3 19.17 13.08 4.22
CA LYS A 3 18.22 13.13 3.10
C LYS A 3 16.81 12.90 3.64
N ARG A 4 15.90 13.85 3.39
CA ARG A 4 14.50 13.75 3.82
C ARG A 4 13.70 12.90 2.84
N ILE A 5 12.92 11.96 3.36
CA ILE A 5 11.99 11.17 2.55
C ILE A 5 10.68 11.96 2.46
N HIS A 6 10.28 12.32 1.25
CA HIS A 6 9.06 13.09 1.00
C HIS A 6 7.87 12.21 0.61
N LYS A 7 8.13 11.02 0.06
CA LYS A 7 7.14 10.09 -0.46
C LYS A 7 7.77 8.72 -0.65
N VAL A 8 6.98 7.66 -0.52
CA VAL A 8 7.42 6.27 -0.72
C VAL A 8 6.52 5.54 -1.69
N ALA A 9 7.08 4.56 -2.40
CA ALA A 9 6.33 3.57 -3.16
C ALA A 9 6.70 2.18 -2.63
N VAL A 10 5.69 1.38 -2.29
CA VAL A 10 5.84 -0.01 -1.85
C VAL A 10 5.32 -0.91 -2.98
N LEU A 11 6.19 -1.80 -3.45
CA LEU A 11 5.89 -2.76 -4.51
C LEU A 11 5.52 -4.10 -3.87
N GLY A 12 4.30 -4.56 -4.12
CA GLY A 12 3.66 -5.71 -3.49
C GLY A 12 2.64 -5.26 -2.44
N ALA A 13 1.39 -5.68 -2.60
CA ALA A 13 0.26 -5.37 -1.75
C ALA A 13 -0.24 -6.55 -0.91
N GLY A 14 0.55 -7.62 -0.81
CA GLY A 14 0.34 -8.67 0.18
C GLY A 14 0.45 -8.13 1.62
N THR A 15 0.23 -9.00 2.61
CA THR A 15 0.16 -8.65 4.04
C THR A 15 1.30 -7.76 4.52
N MET A 16 2.54 -8.04 4.09
CA MET A 16 3.71 -7.25 4.49
C MET A 16 3.70 -5.86 3.85
N GLY A 17 3.58 -5.78 2.52
CA GLY A 17 3.70 -4.53 1.80
C GLY A 17 2.59 -3.52 2.14
N ALA A 18 1.35 -3.99 2.27
CA ALA A 18 0.25 -3.13 2.70
C ALA A 18 0.47 -2.54 4.11
N ARG A 19 1.03 -3.32 5.05
CA ARG A 19 1.35 -2.85 6.41
C ARG A 19 2.55 -1.92 6.45
N ILE A 20 3.57 -2.15 5.61
CA ILE A 20 4.70 -1.22 5.46
C ILE A 20 4.21 0.13 4.93
N ALA A 21 3.35 0.12 3.90
CA ALA A 21 2.76 1.33 3.36
C ALA A 21 1.89 2.07 4.40
N ALA A 22 1.13 1.33 5.21
CA ALA A 22 0.36 1.88 6.33
C ALA A 22 1.26 2.54 7.38
N HIS A 23 2.40 1.94 7.72
CA HIS A 23 3.33 2.51 8.69
C HIS A 23 3.90 3.86 8.23
N PHE A 24 4.26 3.99 6.94
CA PHE A 24 4.67 5.27 6.37
C PHE A 24 3.52 6.29 6.36
N ALA A 25 2.30 5.86 6.04
CA ALA A 25 1.12 6.73 6.07
C ALA A 25 0.85 7.27 7.49
N ASN A 26 0.93 6.42 8.52
CA ASN A 26 0.77 6.84 9.93
C ASN A 26 1.86 7.83 10.34
N ALA A 27 3.07 7.72 9.77
CA ALA A 27 4.16 8.68 9.97
C ALA A 27 4.00 10.00 9.18
N GLY A 28 2.88 10.19 8.48
CA GLY A 28 2.61 11.37 7.66
C GLY A 28 3.42 11.41 6.35
N VAL A 29 4.00 10.29 5.94
CA VAL A 29 4.73 10.18 4.67
C VAL A 29 3.79 9.64 3.60
N PRO A 30 3.46 10.42 2.54
CA PRO A 30 2.64 9.93 1.44
C PRO A 30 3.19 8.62 0.87
N SER A 31 2.34 7.60 0.77
CA SER A 31 2.71 6.27 0.32
C SER A 31 1.88 5.81 -0.87
N TYR A 32 2.54 5.27 -1.88
CA TYR A 32 1.90 4.50 -2.95
C TYR A 32 2.03 3.01 -2.64
N LEU A 33 0.92 2.28 -2.77
CA LEU A 33 0.90 0.82 -2.72
C LEU A 33 0.59 0.30 -4.13
N LEU A 34 1.55 -0.39 -4.73
CA LEU A 34 1.46 -0.90 -6.11
C LEU A 34 1.59 -2.41 -6.11
N ASP A 35 0.88 -3.08 -7.02
CA ASP A 35 1.02 -4.50 -7.26
C ASP A 35 0.84 -4.81 -8.75
N ILE A 36 1.04 -6.07 -9.12
CA ILE A 36 0.89 -6.55 -10.48
C ILE A 36 -0.53 -6.33 -11.01
N VAL A 37 -0.60 -5.91 -12.27
CA VAL A 37 -1.86 -5.80 -13.00
C VAL A 37 -2.31 -7.21 -13.38
N PRO A 38 -3.50 -7.68 -12.96
CA PRO A 38 -4.01 -8.98 -13.38
C PRO A 38 -4.13 -9.04 -14.91
N GLN A 39 -3.93 -10.23 -15.48
CA GLN A 39 -4.22 -10.45 -16.90
C GLN A 39 -5.69 -10.10 -17.17
N ASP A 40 -5.95 -9.43 -18.30
CA ASP A 40 -7.29 -8.96 -18.73
C ASP A 40 -7.93 -7.88 -17.84
N ALA A 41 -7.15 -7.19 -17.00
CA ALA A 41 -7.65 -6.09 -16.18
C ALA A 41 -7.64 -4.75 -16.95
N GLU A 42 -8.82 -4.18 -17.15
CA GLU A 42 -9.02 -2.85 -17.76
C GLU A 42 -9.51 -1.80 -16.75
N GLY A 43 -9.16 -0.54 -16.98
CA GLY A 43 -9.61 0.58 -16.15
C GLY A 43 -9.31 0.39 -14.65
N SER A 44 -10.34 0.53 -13.81
CA SER A 44 -10.22 0.38 -12.34
C SER A 44 -9.86 -1.03 -11.90
N ALA A 45 -10.12 -2.05 -12.74
CA ALA A 45 -9.77 -3.43 -12.44
C ALA A 45 -8.25 -3.64 -12.34
N ARG A 46 -7.44 -2.75 -12.93
CA ARG A 46 -5.98 -2.81 -12.88
C ARG A 46 -5.42 -2.72 -11.46
N ASN A 47 -6.14 -2.06 -10.57
CA ASN A 47 -5.72 -1.85 -9.18
C ASN A 47 -6.30 -2.90 -8.23
N LYS A 48 -7.00 -3.93 -8.70
CA LYS A 48 -7.68 -4.91 -7.85
C LYS A 48 -6.78 -5.51 -6.77
N VAL A 49 -5.55 -5.89 -7.12
CA VAL A 49 -4.61 -6.52 -6.17
C VAL A 49 -4.17 -5.52 -5.10
N ALA A 50 -3.78 -4.31 -5.52
CA ALA A 50 -3.38 -3.24 -4.60
C ALA A 50 -4.52 -2.81 -3.67
N ALA A 51 -5.74 -2.66 -4.22
CA ALA A 51 -6.94 -2.31 -3.49
C ALA A 51 -7.31 -3.39 -2.46
N ALA A 52 -7.25 -4.67 -2.83
CA ALA A 52 -7.50 -5.77 -1.91
C ALA A 52 -6.52 -5.77 -0.74
N GLY A 53 -5.23 -5.53 -1.00
CA GLY A 53 -4.21 -5.39 0.04
C GLY A 53 -4.50 -4.24 1.01
N LEU A 54 -4.88 -3.08 0.48
CA LEU A 54 -5.27 -1.92 1.28
C LEU A 54 -6.50 -2.22 2.14
N GLU A 55 -7.55 -2.79 1.56
CA GLU A 55 -8.75 -3.17 2.30
C GLU A 55 -8.46 -4.17 3.42
N ALA A 56 -7.62 -5.16 3.14
CA ALA A 56 -7.20 -6.14 4.14
C ALA A 56 -6.44 -5.48 5.30
N ALA A 57 -5.56 -4.50 5.00
CA ALA A 57 -4.86 -3.73 6.01
C ALA A 57 -5.79 -2.84 6.84
N LEU A 58 -6.80 -2.22 6.23
CA LEU A 58 -7.81 -1.42 6.93
C LEU A 58 -8.63 -2.25 7.92
N LYS A 59 -8.90 -3.52 7.59
CA LYS A 59 -9.70 -4.44 8.41
C LYS A 59 -8.85 -5.29 9.38
N SER A 60 -7.52 -5.13 9.38
CA SER A 60 -6.63 -6.05 10.10
C SER A 60 -6.70 -5.91 11.62
N LYS A 61 -6.44 -7.03 12.33
CA LYS A 61 -6.23 -7.07 13.77
C LYS A 61 -4.87 -7.71 14.07
N PRO A 62 -3.91 -7.01 14.69
CA PRO A 62 -3.96 -5.60 15.13
C PRO A 62 -4.11 -4.61 13.96
N ALA A 63 -4.54 -3.38 14.28
CA ALA A 63 -4.79 -2.33 13.29
C ALA A 63 -3.48 -1.91 12.60
N ALA A 64 -3.48 -1.88 11.25
CA ALA A 64 -2.33 -1.40 10.48
C ALA A 64 -2.27 0.14 10.43
N PHE A 65 -3.42 0.80 10.55
CA PHE A 65 -3.58 2.25 10.57
C PHE A 65 -3.95 2.70 11.99
N PHE A 66 -3.31 3.75 12.49
CA PHE A 66 -3.53 4.32 13.82
C PHE A 66 -3.12 5.80 13.87
#